data_AF-A0A936UCX9-F1
#
_entry.id   AF-A0A936UCX9-F1
#
_cell.length_a   1.000
_cell.length_b   1.000
_cell.length_c   1.000
_cell.angle_alpha   90.00
_cell.angle_beta   90.00
_cell.angle_gamma   90.00
#
_symmetry.space_group_name_H-M   'P 1'
#
loop_
_entity.id
_entity.type
_entity.pdbx_description
1 polymer ?
#
loop_
_entity_poly.entity_id
_entity_poly.type
_entity_poly.pdbx_seq_one_letter_code
_entity_poly.pdbx_strand_id
1 'polypeptide(L)'
;MDEFELLILFLFVLPLVVFALGALLADSWDCRNGRDPVDRRVGGEPGRLQVNRNQSRVVSVCVCLDVPRAFRFILRREGLYDRLAKALRLAREPQLSHAPFDDAFYLDAEDPLAARLLEGTEGLRARLATGLARVEERGARLRAISCSDGRLHIHLATLGMAESDAETSAHEAAMWLEPLVVAMRRVRVEPWETALLWRRAIAARVATYIVYPLALMILVAVAYAAPGALWAARDLLPPALAAGGAALLVHVAWAWKRTFPAERHRRALEWLFLGWPAFAALAFLLLLSLRTGDVLSDPADEEGRNGAAHAIDPVAAVRPGLPRATGPLPPPATGQ
;
A
#
# COMPACT_ATOMS: atom_id res chain seq x y z
N MET A 1 0.88 11.56 -32.97
CA MET A 1 1.09 11.18 -31.56
C MET A 1 2.53 11.52 -31.30
N ASP A 2 2.75 12.64 -30.64
CA ASP A 2 4.07 13.24 -30.51
C ASP A 2 4.90 12.44 -29.50
N GLU A 3 6.23 12.49 -29.61
CA GLU A 3 7.15 11.76 -28.72
C GLU A 3 6.87 12.03 -27.23
N PHE A 4 6.32 13.21 -26.92
CA PHE A 4 5.90 13.62 -25.58
C PHE A 4 4.67 12.86 -25.06
N GLU A 5 3.69 12.54 -25.91
CA GLU A 5 2.52 11.74 -25.52
C GLU A 5 2.90 10.29 -25.23
N LEU A 6 3.84 9.76 -26.02
CA LEU A 6 4.42 8.42 -25.84
C LEU A 6 5.20 8.34 -24.52
N LEU A 7 5.94 9.41 -24.18
CA LEU A 7 6.69 9.51 -22.92
C LEU A 7 5.78 9.52 -21.69
N ILE A 8 4.66 10.27 -21.73
CA ILE A 8 3.68 10.32 -20.63
C ILE A 8 3.01 8.96 -20.44
N LEU A 9 2.60 8.30 -21.54
CA LEU A 9 2.00 6.97 -21.47
C LEU A 9 2.98 5.97 -20.81
N PHE A 10 4.25 6.01 -21.21
CA PHE A 10 5.28 5.10 -20.71
C PHE A 10 5.65 5.36 -19.24
N LEU A 11 5.77 6.63 -18.82
CA LEU A 11 6.18 6.98 -17.46
C LEU A 11 5.08 6.75 -16.40
N PHE A 12 3.80 6.87 -16.78
CA PHE A 12 2.71 6.79 -15.80
C PHE A 12 1.85 5.55 -15.92
N VAL A 13 1.51 5.11 -17.13
CA VAL A 13 0.62 3.95 -17.33
C VAL A 13 1.37 2.65 -17.05
N LEU A 14 2.60 2.53 -17.55
CA LEU A 14 3.36 1.29 -17.43
C LEU A 14 3.68 0.91 -15.97
N PRO A 15 4.20 1.80 -15.09
CA PRO A 15 4.47 1.43 -13.70
C PRO A 15 3.20 1.06 -12.94
N LEU A 16 2.07 1.70 -13.27
CA LEU A 16 0.79 1.41 -12.64
C LEU A 16 0.24 0.03 -13.07
N VAL A 17 0.32 -0.28 -14.36
CA VAL A 17 -0.04 -1.60 -14.88
C VAL A 17 0.86 -2.67 -14.27
N VAL A 18 2.18 -2.43 -14.22
CA VAL A 18 3.16 -3.32 -13.57
C VAL A 18 2.86 -3.48 -12.08
N PHE A 19 2.48 -2.40 -11.38
CA PHE A 19 2.11 -2.46 -9.96
C PHE A 19 0.80 -3.24 -9.74
N ALA A 20 -0.22 -3.00 -10.57
CA ALA A 20 -1.50 -3.72 -10.49
C ALA A 20 -1.32 -5.22 -10.80
N LEU A 21 -0.58 -5.56 -11.87
CA LEU A 21 -0.19 -6.94 -12.17
C LEU A 21 0.67 -7.53 -11.06
N GLY A 22 1.63 -6.78 -10.53
CA GLY A 22 2.49 -7.20 -9.43
C GLY A 22 1.69 -7.52 -8.18
N ALA A 23 0.71 -6.70 -7.82
CA ALA A 23 -0.19 -6.93 -6.68
C ALA A 23 -1.09 -8.16 -6.90
N LEU A 24 -1.68 -8.30 -8.10
CA LEU A 24 -2.48 -9.48 -8.47
C LEU A 24 -1.65 -10.76 -8.45
N LEU A 25 -0.40 -10.68 -8.92
CA LEU A 25 0.52 -11.81 -8.95
C LEU A 25 1.04 -12.13 -7.56
N ALA A 26 1.37 -11.14 -6.72
CA ALA A 26 1.83 -11.34 -5.34
C ALA A 26 0.80 -12.07 -4.48
N ASP A 27 -0.48 -11.70 -4.59
CA ASP A 27 -1.60 -12.38 -3.90
C ASP A 27 -1.69 -13.87 -4.33
N SER A 28 -1.36 -14.17 -5.60
CA SER A 28 -1.28 -15.54 -6.11
C SER A 28 0.06 -16.24 -5.78
N TRP A 29 1.13 -15.47 -5.57
CA TRP A 29 2.51 -15.94 -5.40
C TRP A 29 2.69 -16.56 -4.01
N ASP A 30 2.18 -15.88 -2.96
CA ASP A 30 2.29 -16.36 -1.57
C ASP A 30 1.62 -17.74 -1.37
N CYS A 31 0.61 -18.07 -2.19
CA CYS A 31 -0.05 -19.36 -2.13
C CYS A 31 0.61 -20.46 -2.98
N ARG A 32 1.43 -20.12 -4.00
CA ARG A 32 1.92 -21.08 -5.00
C ARG A 32 3.40 -21.44 -4.90
N ASN A 33 4.25 -20.56 -4.38
CA ASN A 33 5.71 -20.72 -4.49
C ASN A 33 6.40 -21.23 -3.22
N GLY A 34 5.67 -21.55 -2.15
CA GLY A 34 6.23 -22.41 -1.13
C GLY A 34 6.33 -23.84 -1.66
N ARG A 35 7.36 -24.58 -1.24
CA ARG A 35 7.53 -26.02 -1.53
C ARG A 35 6.20 -26.77 -1.35
N ASP A 36 6.01 -27.82 -2.15
CA ASP A 36 4.82 -28.67 -2.08
C ASP A 36 4.45 -28.93 -0.62
N PRO A 37 3.25 -28.51 -0.18
CA PRO A 37 2.88 -28.62 1.21
C PRO A 37 2.86 -30.11 1.57
N VAL A 38 3.48 -30.46 2.69
CA VAL A 38 3.58 -31.86 3.11
C VAL A 38 2.22 -32.28 3.64
N ASP A 39 1.64 -33.31 3.04
CA ASP A 39 0.41 -33.91 3.54
C ASP A 39 0.68 -34.47 4.95
N ARG A 40 0.03 -33.88 5.96
CA ARG A 40 0.14 -34.27 7.37
C ARG A 40 -1.22 -34.11 8.02
N ARG A 41 -1.59 -35.03 8.91
CA ARG A 41 -2.77 -34.80 9.75
C ARG A 41 -2.48 -33.67 10.73
N VAL A 42 -3.28 -32.61 10.69
CA VAL A 42 -3.17 -31.48 11.61
C VAL A 42 -4.47 -31.39 12.40
N GLY A 43 -4.39 -31.57 13.72
CA GLY A 43 -5.58 -31.61 14.59
C GLY A 43 -6.56 -32.75 14.27
N GLY A 44 -6.10 -33.89 13.77
CA GLY A 44 -6.97 -35.04 13.42
C GLY A 44 -7.63 -34.95 12.03
N GLU A 45 -7.68 -33.77 11.43
CA GLU A 45 -8.20 -33.56 10.08
C GLU A 45 -7.11 -33.80 9.01
N PRO A 46 -7.50 -34.25 7.79
CA PRO A 46 -6.61 -34.19 6.64
C PRO A 46 -6.26 -32.72 6.36
N GLY A 47 -5.00 -32.39 6.58
CA GLY A 47 -4.47 -31.05 6.34
C GLY A 47 -3.16 -31.12 5.58
N ARG A 48 -2.65 -29.95 5.22
CA ARG A 48 -1.30 -29.82 4.71
C ARG A 48 -0.55 -28.78 5.50
N LEU A 49 0.71 -29.09 5.80
CA LEU A 49 1.59 -28.20 6.51
C LEU A 49 2.67 -27.71 5.56
N GLN A 50 2.81 -26.39 5.48
CA GLN A 50 3.85 -25.75 4.72
C GLN A 50 4.72 -24.91 5.65
N VAL A 51 6.00 -25.26 5.75
CA VAL A 51 6.97 -24.57 6.59
C VAL A 51 7.85 -23.72 5.68
N ASN A 52 7.82 -22.40 5.86
CA ASN A 52 8.67 -21.46 5.13
C ASN A 52 9.94 -21.18 5.95
N ARG A 53 11.10 -21.31 5.30
CA ARG A 53 12.41 -21.19 5.93
C ARG A 53 13.26 -20.14 5.22
N ASN A 54 13.99 -19.35 6.00
CA ASN A 54 15.04 -18.45 5.52
C ASN A 54 16.35 -18.79 6.24
N GLN A 55 17.40 -19.15 5.50
CA GLN A 55 18.71 -19.52 6.05
C GLN A 55 18.61 -20.52 7.23
N SER A 56 17.87 -21.61 7.03
CA SER A 56 17.60 -22.66 8.03
C SER A 56 16.74 -22.27 9.22
N ARG A 57 16.30 -21.02 9.34
CA ARG A 57 15.36 -20.57 10.37
C ARG A 57 13.93 -20.63 9.84
N VAL A 58 13.00 -21.11 10.67
CA VAL A 58 11.58 -21.06 10.32
C VAL A 58 11.10 -19.61 10.44
N VAL A 59 10.53 -19.10 9.35
CA VAL A 59 10.01 -17.71 9.27
C VAL A 59 8.50 -17.70 9.45
N SER A 60 7.83 -18.65 8.81
CA SER A 60 6.40 -18.81 8.91
C SER A 60 5.98 -20.25 8.68
N VAL A 61 4.79 -20.58 9.17
CA VAL A 61 4.12 -21.84 8.94
C VAL A 61 2.72 -21.55 8.41
N CYS A 62 2.33 -22.26 7.35
CA CYS A 62 0.99 -22.22 6.79
C CYS A 62 0.33 -23.58 6.97
N VAL A 63 -0.83 -23.59 7.62
CA VAL A 63 -1.69 -24.78 7.73
C VAL A 63 -2.82 -24.65 6.72
N CYS A 64 -3.02 -25.67 5.91
CA CYS A 64 -4.11 -25.74 4.94
C CYS A 64 -5.10 -26.83 5.36
N LEU A 65 -6.37 -26.48 5.52
CA LEU A 65 -7.46 -27.40 5.85
C LEU A 65 -8.50 -27.40 4.72
N ASP A 66 -9.03 -28.56 4.36
CA ASP A 66 -10.04 -28.68 3.30
C ASP A 66 -11.42 -28.23 3.79
N VAL A 67 -12.02 -27.30 3.04
CA VAL A 67 -13.31 -26.67 3.32
C VAL A 67 -14.15 -26.54 2.04
N PRO A 68 -15.47 -26.31 2.12
CA PRO A 68 -16.28 -26.07 0.92
C PRO A 68 -15.77 -24.88 0.11
N ARG A 69 -15.74 -25.03 -1.22
CA ARG A 69 -15.31 -23.97 -2.17
C ARG A 69 -16.18 -22.71 -2.18
N ALA A 70 -17.32 -22.75 -1.48
CA ALA A 70 -18.26 -21.66 -1.41
C ALA A 70 -17.77 -20.46 -0.60
N PHE A 71 -16.84 -20.67 0.33
CA PHE A 71 -16.31 -19.62 1.19
C PHE A 71 -15.09 -18.95 0.57
N ARG A 72 -15.08 -17.61 0.57
CA ARG A 72 -13.95 -16.79 0.10
C ARG A 72 -13.79 -15.56 0.98
N PHE A 73 -12.99 -15.68 2.03
CA PHE A 73 -12.77 -14.59 2.96
C PHE A 73 -11.32 -14.52 3.44
N ILE A 74 -10.94 -13.38 3.99
CA ILE A 74 -9.68 -13.22 4.71
C ILE A 74 -10.01 -12.60 6.05
N LEU A 75 -9.68 -13.30 7.13
CA LEU A 75 -9.74 -12.80 8.49
C LEU A 75 -8.32 -12.40 8.89
N ARG A 76 -8.09 -11.10 9.08
CA ARG A 76 -6.77 -10.56 9.41
C ARG A 76 -6.75 -10.09 10.84
N ARG A 77 -5.57 -10.16 11.46
CA ARG A 77 -5.37 -9.54 12.77
C ARG A 77 -5.44 -8.03 12.61
N GLU A 78 -6.15 -7.37 13.50
CA GLU A 78 -6.18 -5.91 13.53
C GLU A 78 -4.85 -5.34 14.03
N GLY A 79 -4.17 -4.57 13.18
CA GLY A 79 -2.93 -3.87 13.53
C GLY A 79 -3.19 -2.52 14.20
N LEU A 80 -2.12 -1.89 14.71
CA LEU A 80 -2.18 -0.52 15.25
C LEU A 80 -2.65 0.49 14.19
N TYR A 81 -2.21 0.32 12.94
CA TYR A 81 -2.61 1.18 11.83
C TYR A 81 -4.09 1.00 11.47
N ASP A 82 -4.60 -0.23 11.53
CA ASP A 82 -6.02 -0.51 11.28
C ASP A 82 -6.88 0.13 12.37
N ARG A 83 -6.48 -0.01 13.64
CA ARG A 83 -7.13 0.66 14.79
C ARG A 83 -7.14 2.16 14.64
N LEU A 84 -6.01 2.76 14.25
CA LEU A 84 -5.92 4.20 13.99
C LEU A 84 -6.85 4.59 12.83
N ALA A 85 -6.88 3.81 11.75
CA ALA A 85 -7.77 4.06 10.62
C ALA A 85 -9.25 3.97 11.02
N LYS A 86 -9.64 3.00 11.86
CA LYS A 86 -11.00 2.90 12.41
C LYS A 86 -11.32 4.08 13.33
N ALA A 87 -10.42 4.43 14.25
CA ALA A 87 -10.59 5.55 15.17
C ALA A 87 -10.78 6.87 14.42
N LEU A 88 -10.03 7.06 13.34
CA LEU A 88 -10.14 8.21 12.45
C LEU A 88 -11.34 8.11 11.50
N ARG A 89 -12.17 7.05 11.53
CA ARG A 89 -13.27 6.78 10.58
C ARG A 89 -12.82 6.78 9.10
N LEU A 90 -11.58 6.34 8.86
CA LEU A 90 -11.02 6.11 7.52
C LEU A 90 -11.46 4.77 6.94
N ALA A 91 -11.62 3.77 7.80
CA ALA A 91 -12.05 2.43 7.45
C ALA A 91 -13.42 2.15 8.08
N ARG A 92 -14.36 1.62 7.28
CA ARG A 92 -15.56 0.96 7.78
C ARG A 92 -15.43 -0.52 7.45
N GLU A 93 -15.14 -1.30 8.46
CA GLU A 93 -15.06 -2.75 8.35
C GLU A 93 -16.30 -3.35 9.04
N PRO A 94 -16.88 -4.43 8.50
CA PRO A 94 -17.99 -5.10 9.15
C PRO A 94 -17.54 -5.60 10.53
N GLN A 95 -18.20 -5.12 11.59
CA GLN A 95 -18.01 -5.58 12.96
C GLN A 95 -19.08 -6.62 13.29
N LEU A 96 -18.69 -7.69 13.98
CA LEU A 96 -19.60 -8.78 14.35
C LEU A 96 -20.23 -8.59 15.73
N SER A 97 -20.14 -7.36 16.28
CA SER A 97 -20.68 -6.96 17.59
C SER A 97 -20.18 -7.86 18.73
N HIS A 98 -18.91 -8.25 18.69
CA HIS A 98 -18.28 -9.09 19.71
C HIS A 98 -16.88 -8.54 20.02
N ALA A 99 -16.79 -7.63 20.99
CA ALA A 99 -15.59 -6.82 21.25
C ALA A 99 -14.27 -7.63 21.32
N PRO A 100 -14.15 -8.75 22.07
CA PRO A 100 -12.89 -9.52 22.08
C PRO A 100 -12.48 -10.08 20.72
N PHE A 101 -13.44 -10.31 19.83
CA PHE A 101 -13.19 -10.78 18.48
C PHE A 101 -12.89 -9.61 17.55
N ASP A 102 -13.70 -8.54 17.62
CA ASP A 102 -13.55 -7.35 16.77
C ASP A 102 -12.24 -6.60 17.06
N ASP A 103 -11.71 -6.67 18.29
CA ASP A 103 -10.40 -6.11 18.66
C ASP A 103 -9.21 -6.96 18.16
N ALA A 104 -9.46 -8.24 17.94
CA ALA A 104 -8.45 -9.23 17.53
C ALA A 104 -8.41 -9.38 16.01
N PHE A 105 -9.57 -9.35 15.37
CA PHE A 105 -9.78 -9.73 13.98
C PHE A 105 -10.66 -8.72 13.24
N TYR A 106 -10.38 -8.55 11.96
CA TYR A 106 -11.33 -7.98 11.02
C TYR A 106 -11.46 -8.86 9.78
N LEU A 107 -12.65 -8.83 9.18
CA LEU A 107 -12.96 -9.55 7.96
C LEU A 107 -12.68 -8.61 6.76
N ASP A 108 -11.63 -8.91 5.99
CA ASP A 108 -11.14 -8.09 4.86
C ASP A 108 -12.03 -8.24 3.60
N ALA A 109 -12.88 -9.26 3.56
CA ALA A 109 -13.75 -9.54 2.42
C ALA A 109 -15.22 -9.36 2.77
N GLU A 110 -15.98 -8.73 1.87
CA GLU A 110 -17.44 -8.74 1.86
C GLU A 110 -17.99 -10.13 1.47
N ASP A 111 -17.55 -11.19 2.16
CA ASP A 111 -18.18 -12.51 2.03
C ASP A 111 -19.33 -12.59 3.04
N PRO A 112 -20.58 -12.38 2.60
CA PRO A 112 -21.73 -12.43 3.49
C PRO A 112 -21.93 -13.83 4.08
N LEU A 113 -21.42 -14.90 3.45
CA LEU A 113 -21.51 -16.26 4.01
C LEU A 113 -20.57 -16.41 5.19
N ALA A 114 -19.34 -15.89 5.09
CA ALA A 114 -18.39 -15.89 6.20
C ALA A 114 -18.91 -15.04 7.38
N ALA A 115 -19.44 -13.85 7.11
CA ALA A 115 -20.03 -13.00 8.14
C ALA A 115 -21.20 -13.70 8.85
N ARG A 116 -22.17 -14.25 8.10
CA ARG A 116 -23.31 -14.99 8.65
C ARG A 116 -22.87 -16.24 9.44
N LEU A 117 -21.87 -16.95 8.96
CA LEU A 117 -21.32 -18.13 9.65
C LEU A 117 -20.74 -17.74 11.01
N LEU A 118 -19.91 -16.69 11.01
CA LEU A 118 -19.28 -16.19 12.24
C LEU A 118 -20.31 -15.61 13.19
N GLU A 119 -21.35 -14.92 12.70
CA GLU A 119 -22.47 -14.39 13.49
C GLU A 119 -23.34 -15.49 14.10
N GLY A 120 -23.74 -16.46 13.28
CA GLY A 120 -24.74 -17.49 13.62
C GLY A 120 -24.20 -18.70 14.39
N THR A 121 -22.88 -18.88 14.49
CA THR A 121 -22.30 -20.00 15.24
C THR A 121 -21.95 -19.55 16.66
N GLU A 122 -22.75 -20.01 17.63
CA GLU A 122 -22.55 -19.69 19.05
C GLU A 122 -21.16 -20.13 19.54
N GLY A 123 -20.48 -19.23 20.25
CA GLY A 123 -19.16 -19.50 20.84
C GLY A 123 -17.99 -19.58 19.85
N LEU A 124 -18.23 -19.55 18.53
CA LEU A 124 -17.16 -19.63 17.53
C LEU A 124 -16.21 -18.42 17.63
N ARG A 125 -16.75 -17.21 17.71
CA ARG A 125 -15.97 -15.97 17.86
C ARG A 125 -15.09 -15.98 19.11
N ALA A 126 -15.64 -16.41 20.24
CA ALA A 126 -14.90 -16.55 21.49
C ALA A 126 -13.76 -17.58 21.37
N ARG A 127 -14.02 -18.74 20.75
CA ARG A 127 -12.99 -19.76 20.50
C ARG A 127 -11.86 -19.26 19.60
N LEU A 128 -12.19 -18.55 18.53
CA LEU A 128 -11.18 -17.95 17.63
C LEU A 128 -10.30 -16.94 18.39
N ALA A 129 -10.90 -16.09 19.22
CA ALA A 129 -10.17 -15.12 20.05
C ALA A 129 -9.28 -15.80 21.11
N THR A 130 -9.77 -16.82 21.80
CA THR A 130 -8.97 -17.61 22.76
C THR A 130 -7.85 -18.39 22.07
N GLY A 131 -8.13 -18.98 20.91
CA GLY A 131 -7.14 -19.71 20.11
C GLY A 131 -6.00 -18.81 19.65
N LEU A 132 -6.32 -17.59 19.22
CA LEU A 132 -5.32 -16.57 18.91
C LEU A 132 -4.42 -16.27 20.12
N ALA A 133 -5.02 -16.00 21.29
CA ALA A 133 -4.26 -15.68 22.50
C ALA A 133 -3.25 -16.80 22.85
N ARG A 134 -3.66 -18.07 22.76
CA ARG A 134 -2.78 -19.22 23.03
C ARG A 134 -1.61 -19.35 22.04
N VAL A 135 -1.87 -19.13 20.75
CA VAL A 135 -0.81 -19.14 19.73
C VAL A 135 0.21 -18.02 20.02
N GLU A 136 -0.27 -16.85 20.46
CA GLU A 136 0.57 -15.71 20.84
C GLU A 136 1.39 -15.96 22.11
N GLU A 137 0.83 -16.62 23.11
CA GLU A 137 1.56 -17.04 24.33
C GLU A 137 2.76 -17.94 24.01
N ARG A 138 2.72 -18.68 22.90
CA ARG A 138 3.84 -19.52 22.42
C ARG A 138 4.85 -18.78 21.54
N GLY A 139 4.68 -17.47 21.35
CA GLY A 139 5.55 -16.64 20.52
C GLY A 139 5.27 -16.72 19.02
N ALA A 140 4.26 -17.49 18.59
CA ALA A 140 3.78 -17.48 17.22
C ALA A 140 2.77 -16.35 17.02
N ARG A 141 2.79 -15.68 15.87
CA ARG A 141 1.85 -14.60 15.56
C ARG A 141 0.98 -14.95 14.38
N LEU A 142 -0.33 -15.05 14.58
CA LEU A 142 -1.27 -15.20 13.47
C LEU A 142 -1.26 -13.93 12.61
N ARG A 143 -0.96 -14.09 11.32
CA ARG A 143 -1.03 -13.02 10.32
C ARG A 143 -2.41 -12.92 9.70
N ALA A 144 -2.93 -14.05 9.24
CA ALA A 144 -4.21 -14.12 8.57
C ALA A 144 -4.77 -15.56 8.59
N ILE A 145 -6.09 -15.67 8.55
CA ILE A 145 -6.81 -16.87 8.15
C ILE A 145 -7.49 -16.54 6.83
N SER A 146 -7.06 -17.14 5.73
CA SER A 146 -7.69 -16.94 4.42
C SER A 146 -8.39 -18.20 3.96
N CYS A 147 -9.58 -18.06 3.40
CA CYS A 147 -10.30 -19.14 2.75
C CYS A 147 -10.38 -18.86 1.26
N SER A 148 -9.88 -19.75 0.43
CA SER A 148 -9.97 -19.67 -1.02
C SER A 148 -9.91 -21.06 -1.65
N ASP A 149 -10.62 -21.23 -2.76
CA ASP A 149 -10.55 -22.43 -3.62
C ASP A 149 -10.77 -23.77 -2.89
N GLY A 150 -11.56 -23.74 -1.81
CA GLY A 150 -11.88 -24.92 -0.99
C GLY A 150 -10.81 -25.25 0.05
N ARG A 151 -9.96 -24.29 0.38
CA ARG A 151 -8.92 -24.42 1.39
C ARG A 151 -8.98 -23.27 2.37
N LEU A 152 -8.86 -23.59 3.65
CA LEU A 152 -8.64 -22.66 4.73
C LEU A 152 -7.16 -22.65 5.06
N HIS A 153 -6.50 -21.52 4.79
CA HIS A 153 -5.10 -21.26 5.03
C HIS A 153 -4.93 -20.47 6.32
N ILE A 154 -4.02 -20.93 7.19
CA ILE A 154 -3.74 -20.32 8.48
C ILE A 154 -2.28 -19.90 8.47
N HIS A 155 -2.03 -18.60 8.39
CA HIS A 155 -0.69 -18.05 8.23
C HIS A 155 -0.13 -17.63 9.59
N LEU A 156 0.83 -18.38 10.09
CA LEU A 156 1.54 -18.11 11.34
C LEU A 156 2.93 -17.56 11.05
N ALA A 157 3.27 -16.40 11.61
CA ALA A 157 4.65 -15.93 11.66
C ALA A 157 5.31 -16.51 12.91
N THR A 158 6.45 -17.18 12.72
CA THR A 158 7.15 -17.95 13.76
C THR A 158 8.62 -17.54 13.82
N LEU A 159 8.88 -16.23 13.72
CA LEU A 159 10.21 -15.66 13.52
C LEU A 159 11.19 -16.15 14.58
N GLY A 160 12.12 -17.03 14.19
CA GLY A 160 13.17 -17.53 15.07
C GLY A 160 12.76 -18.69 15.97
N MET A 161 11.57 -19.26 15.80
CA MET A 161 11.16 -20.47 16.51
C MET A 161 11.91 -21.70 15.98
N ALA A 162 12.15 -22.66 16.88
CA ALA A 162 12.56 -23.99 16.46
C ALA A 162 11.45 -24.64 15.62
N GLU A 163 11.83 -25.51 14.70
CA GLU A 163 10.85 -26.17 13.81
C GLU A 163 9.81 -26.98 14.60
N SER A 164 10.21 -27.70 15.64
CA SER A 164 9.30 -28.43 16.53
C SER A 164 8.24 -27.53 17.18
N ASP A 165 8.63 -26.32 17.58
CA ASP A 165 7.73 -25.39 18.26
C ASP A 165 6.77 -24.74 17.27
N ALA A 166 7.27 -24.45 16.07
CA ALA A 166 6.46 -23.94 14.97
C ALA A 166 5.43 -24.98 14.50
N GLU A 167 5.82 -26.26 14.41
CA GLU A 167 4.90 -27.38 14.12
C GLU A 167 3.86 -27.58 15.23
N THR A 168 4.27 -27.48 16.50
CA THR A 168 3.35 -27.57 17.65
C THR A 168 2.33 -26.44 17.63
N SER A 169 2.77 -25.22 17.30
CA SER A 169 1.90 -24.04 17.18
C SER A 169 0.92 -24.19 16.02
N ALA A 170 1.36 -24.77 14.91
CA ALA A 170 0.51 -25.09 13.77
C ALA A 170 -0.53 -26.19 14.09
N HIS A 171 -0.15 -27.20 14.86
CA HIS A 171 -1.08 -28.24 15.31
C HIS A 171 -2.16 -27.66 16.24
N GLU A 172 -1.76 -26.84 17.21
CA GLU A 172 -2.70 -26.13 18.06
C GLU A 172 -3.63 -25.20 17.25
N ALA A 173 -3.07 -24.50 16.26
CA ALA A 173 -3.85 -23.66 15.35
C ALA A 173 -4.97 -24.41 14.64
N ALA A 174 -4.68 -25.61 14.13
CA ALA A 174 -5.69 -26.44 13.49
C ALA A 174 -6.77 -26.90 14.49
N MET A 175 -6.39 -27.29 15.71
CA MET A 175 -7.34 -27.80 16.70
C MET A 175 -8.42 -26.78 17.08
N TRP A 176 -8.05 -25.51 17.29
CA TRP A 176 -9.07 -24.50 17.65
C TRP A 176 -9.86 -23.98 16.43
N LEU A 177 -9.40 -24.25 15.20
CA LEU A 177 -10.12 -23.96 13.96
C LEU A 177 -11.02 -25.11 13.49
N GLU A 178 -10.90 -26.29 14.08
CA GLU A 178 -11.80 -27.42 13.80
C GLU A 178 -13.28 -27.03 13.89
N PRO A 179 -13.77 -26.30 14.93
CA PRO A 179 -15.17 -25.87 14.98
C PRO A 179 -15.58 -24.98 13.81
N LEU A 180 -14.67 -24.13 13.30
CA LEU A 180 -14.93 -23.30 12.12
C LEU A 180 -15.07 -24.19 10.88
N VAL A 181 -14.14 -25.12 10.67
CA VAL A 181 -14.17 -26.06 9.53
C VAL A 181 -15.44 -26.90 9.55
N VAL A 182 -15.82 -27.43 10.72
CA VAL A 182 -17.07 -28.18 10.90
C VAL A 182 -18.29 -27.31 10.59
N ALA A 183 -18.32 -26.07 11.08
CA ALA A 183 -19.41 -25.14 10.81
C ALA A 183 -19.51 -24.81 9.31
N MET A 184 -18.38 -24.55 8.64
CA MET A 184 -18.33 -24.31 7.19
C MET A 184 -18.88 -25.49 6.40
N ARG A 185 -18.51 -26.73 6.75
CA ARG A 185 -18.99 -27.94 6.09
C ARG A 185 -20.50 -28.18 6.25
N ARG A 186 -21.12 -27.62 7.30
CA ARG A 186 -22.57 -27.73 7.53
C ARG A 186 -23.39 -26.71 6.74
N VAL A 187 -22.79 -25.60 6.31
CA VAL A 187 -23.49 -24.61 5.49
C VAL A 187 -23.74 -25.18 4.11
N ARG A 188 -25.01 -25.33 3.76
CA ARG A 188 -25.43 -25.60 2.39
C ARG A 188 -25.39 -24.28 1.63
N VAL A 189 -24.60 -24.22 0.57
CA VAL A 189 -24.52 -23.05 -0.31
C VAL A 189 -25.05 -23.47 -1.67
N GLU A 190 -26.03 -22.72 -2.15
CA GLU A 190 -26.59 -22.97 -3.47
C GLU A 190 -25.58 -22.58 -4.57
N PRO A 191 -25.43 -23.35 -5.66
CA PRO A 191 -24.43 -23.07 -6.69
C PRO A 191 -24.51 -21.65 -7.27
N TRP A 192 -25.72 -21.10 -7.41
CA TRP A 192 -25.93 -19.76 -7.97
C TRP A 192 -25.42 -18.64 -7.05
N GLU A 193 -25.43 -18.83 -5.73
CA GLU A 193 -24.90 -17.85 -4.77
C GLU A 193 -23.39 -17.70 -4.95
N THR A 194 -22.68 -18.81 -5.14
CA THR A 194 -21.22 -18.78 -5.38
C THR A 194 -20.88 -18.05 -6.67
N ALA A 195 -21.66 -18.23 -7.74
CA ALA A 195 -21.46 -17.53 -9.01
C ALA A 195 -21.69 -16.01 -8.88
N LEU A 196 -22.71 -15.60 -8.13
CA LEU A 196 -22.99 -14.17 -7.89
C LEU A 196 -21.88 -13.51 -7.06
N LEU A 197 -21.45 -14.18 -5.99
CA LEU A 197 -20.35 -13.70 -5.14
C LEU A 197 -19.04 -13.58 -5.95
N TRP A 198 -18.75 -14.56 -6.80
CA TRP A 198 -17.58 -14.51 -7.67
C TRP A 198 -17.60 -13.32 -8.63
N ARG A 199 -18.75 -13.04 -9.25
CA ARG A 199 -18.94 -11.87 -10.13
C ARG A 199 -18.74 -10.56 -9.38
N ARG A 200 -19.29 -10.44 -8.16
CA ARG A 200 -19.11 -9.24 -7.31
C ARG A 200 -17.66 -9.04 -6.89
N ALA A 201 -16.98 -10.11 -6.48
CA ALA A 201 -15.57 -10.05 -6.10
C ALA A 201 -14.68 -9.63 -7.28
N ILE A 202 -14.94 -10.14 -8.48
CA ILE A 202 -14.23 -9.71 -9.69
C ILE A 202 -14.53 -8.24 -10.00
N ALA A 203 -15.79 -7.82 -9.98
CA ALA A 203 -16.16 -6.44 -10.24
C ALA A 203 -15.49 -5.49 -9.24
N ALA A 204 -15.45 -5.84 -7.96
CA ALA A 204 -14.76 -5.07 -6.92
C ALA A 204 -13.25 -5.00 -7.17
N ARG A 205 -12.60 -6.12 -7.52
CA ARG A 205 -11.17 -6.14 -7.86
C ARG A 205 -10.86 -5.30 -9.11
N VAL A 206 -11.67 -5.43 -10.16
CA VAL A 206 -11.55 -4.60 -11.37
C VAL A 206 -11.72 -3.12 -11.02
N ALA A 207 -12.71 -2.77 -10.20
CA ALA A 207 -12.91 -1.40 -9.75
C ALA A 207 -11.68 -0.87 -8.99
N THR A 208 -11.17 -1.63 -8.02
CA THR A 208 -10.07 -1.23 -7.14
C THR A 208 -8.73 -1.13 -7.86
N TYR A 209 -8.41 -2.11 -8.71
CA TYR A 209 -7.07 -2.20 -9.31
C TYR A 209 -6.99 -1.62 -10.73
N ILE A 210 -8.11 -1.44 -11.42
CA ILE A 210 -8.13 -0.94 -12.79
C ILE A 210 -8.86 0.40 -12.86
N VAL A 211 -10.13 0.44 -12.43
CA VAL A 211 -10.97 1.63 -12.65
C VAL A 211 -10.51 2.82 -11.81
N TYR A 212 -10.28 2.67 -10.50
CA TYR A 212 -9.85 3.80 -9.66
C TYR A 212 -8.47 4.33 -10.04
N PRO A 213 -7.44 3.48 -10.26
CA PRO A 213 -6.14 3.97 -10.67
C PRO A 213 -6.18 4.67 -12.04
N LEU A 214 -6.95 4.14 -12.99
CA LEU A 214 -7.16 4.78 -14.29
C LEU A 214 -7.88 6.14 -14.16
N ALA A 215 -8.95 6.20 -13.35
CA ALA A 215 -9.67 7.45 -13.10
C ALA A 215 -8.77 8.49 -12.43
N LEU A 216 -7.93 8.07 -11.48
CA LEU A 216 -6.93 8.93 -10.85
C LEU A 216 -5.89 9.42 -11.86
N MET A 217 -5.42 8.54 -12.75
CA MET A 217 -4.50 8.92 -13.82
C MET A 217 -5.09 9.95 -14.77
N ILE A 218 -6.33 9.74 -15.23
CA ILE A 218 -7.03 10.70 -16.08
C ILE A 218 -7.16 12.04 -15.37
N LEU A 219 -7.51 12.02 -14.08
CA LEU A 219 -7.63 13.23 -13.26
C LEU A 219 -6.29 13.98 -13.15
N VAL A 220 -5.19 13.26 -12.88
CA VAL A 220 -3.84 13.84 -12.81
C VAL A 220 -3.42 14.39 -14.17
N ALA A 221 -3.64 13.65 -15.26
CA ALA A 221 -3.33 14.09 -16.61
C ALA A 221 -4.10 15.36 -17.00
N VAL A 222 -5.41 15.41 -16.71
CA VAL A 222 -6.23 16.62 -16.91
C VAL A 222 -5.72 17.78 -16.05
N ALA A 223 -5.37 17.53 -14.79
CA ALA A 223 -4.85 18.55 -13.90
C ALA A 223 -3.49 19.11 -14.35
N TYR A 224 -2.68 18.33 -15.06
CA TYR A 224 -1.41 18.76 -15.64
C TYR A 224 -1.57 19.45 -17.01
N ALA A 225 -2.44 18.92 -17.87
CA ALA A 225 -2.65 19.45 -19.21
C ALA A 225 -3.43 20.77 -19.21
N ALA A 226 -4.41 20.91 -18.30
CA ALA A 226 -5.28 22.07 -18.27
C ALA A 226 -4.53 23.40 -18.02
N PRO A 227 -3.56 23.51 -17.08
CA PRO A 227 -2.76 24.72 -16.92
C PRO A 227 -1.93 25.05 -18.16
N GLY A 228 -1.32 24.05 -18.80
CA GLY A 228 -0.54 24.25 -20.03
C GLY A 228 -1.39 24.73 -21.20
N ALA A 229 -2.57 24.13 -21.39
CA ALA A 229 -3.55 24.55 -22.39
C ALA A 229 -4.09 25.96 -22.12
N LEU A 230 -4.42 26.27 -20.86
CA LEU A 230 -4.85 27.61 -20.45
C LEU A 230 -3.76 28.65 -20.66
N TRP A 231 -2.49 28.29 -20.38
CA TRP A 231 -1.35 29.17 -20.60
C TRP A 231 -1.10 29.43 -22.08
N ALA A 232 -1.13 28.38 -22.92
CA ALA A 232 -0.98 28.52 -24.37
C ALA A 232 -2.12 29.35 -24.99
N ALA A 233 -3.32 29.23 -24.46
CA ALA A 233 -4.51 29.96 -24.92
C ALA A 233 -4.67 31.35 -24.28
N ARG A 234 -3.77 31.78 -23.38
CA ARG A 234 -3.95 33.00 -22.58
C ARG A 234 -4.10 34.28 -23.41
N ASP A 235 -3.42 34.35 -24.56
CA ASP A 235 -3.42 35.53 -25.43
C ASP A 235 -4.63 35.53 -26.38
N LEU A 236 -5.36 34.40 -26.45
CA LEU A 236 -6.57 34.21 -27.24
C LEU A 236 -7.85 34.23 -26.39
N LEU A 237 -7.74 34.02 -25.07
CA LEU A 237 -8.86 33.97 -24.15
C LEU A 237 -9.12 35.35 -23.52
N PRO A 238 -10.36 35.85 -23.58
CA PRO A 238 -10.78 36.99 -22.76
C PRO A 238 -10.47 36.74 -21.27
N PRO A 239 -10.03 37.75 -20.51
CA PRO A 239 -9.64 37.59 -19.10
C PRO A 239 -10.72 36.93 -18.22
N ALA A 240 -11.99 37.17 -18.52
CA ALA A 240 -13.14 36.56 -17.83
C ALA A 240 -13.23 35.04 -18.02
N LEU A 241 -12.81 34.50 -19.17
CA LEU A 241 -12.83 33.07 -19.45
C LEU A 241 -11.66 32.34 -18.80
N ALA A 242 -10.49 32.98 -18.68
CA ALA A 242 -9.36 32.42 -17.94
C ALA A 242 -9.70 32.24 -16.44
N ALA A 243 -10.38 33.23 -15.84
CA ALA A 243 -10.89 33.11 -14.46
C ALA A 243 -11.97 32.03 -14.32
N GLY A 244 -12.86 31.90 -15.32
CA GLY A 244 -13.89 30.86 -15.37
C GLY A 244 -13.32 29.44 -15.46
N GLY A 245 -12.25 29.24 -16.25
CA GLY A 245 -11.57 27.94 -16.39
C GLY A 245 -10.93 27.46 -15.08
N ALA A 246 -10.28 28.37 -14.34
CA ALA A 246 -9.73 28.05 -13.02
C ALA A 246 -10.84 27.71 -12.00
N ALA A 247 -11.94 28.46 -12.00
CA ALA A 247 -13.09 28.19 -11.14
C ALA A 247 -13.77 26.84 -11.46
N LEU A 248 -13.84 26.47 -12.75
CA LEU A 248 -14.36 25.18 -13.20
C LEU A 248 -13.48 24.02 -12.73
N LEU A 249 -12.15 24.14 -12.81
CA LEU A 249 -11.23 23.11 -12.29
C LEU A 249 -11.39 22.92 -10.79
N VAL A 250 -11.55 24.01 -10.02
CA VAL A 250 -11.85 23.95 -8.58
C VAL A 250 -13.21 23.29 -8.32
N HIS A 251 -14.24 23.59 -9.12
CA HIS A 251 -15.56 22.98 -8.99
C HIS A 251 -15.58 21.50 -9.39
N VAL A 252 -14.85 21.09 -10.42
CA VAL A 252 -14.70 19.68 -10.81
C VAL A 252 -13.97 18.91 -9.72
N ALA A 253 -12.88 19.45 -9.18
CA ALA A 253 -12.18 18.87 -8.02
C ALA A 253 -13.11 18.74 -6.79
N TRP A 254 -13.92 19.77 -6.52
CA TRP A 254 -14.86 19.77 -5.40
C TRP A 254 -16.05 18.82 -5.59
N ALA A 255 -16.64 18.76 -6.79
CA ALA A 255 -17.72 17.85 -7.13
C ALA A 255 -17.25 16.40 -7.08
N TRP A 256 -16.06 16.12 -7.60
CA TRP A 256 -15.40 14.82 -7.53
C TRP A 256 -15.17 14.37 -6.08
N LYS A 257 -14.76 15.30 -5.20
CA LYS A 257 -14.64 15.04 -3.75
C LYS A 257 -15.98 14.61 -3.12
N ARG A 258 -17.11 15.08 -3.63
CA ARG A 258 -18.46 14.72 -3.14
C ARG A 258 -18.99 13.41 -3.68
N THR A 259 -18.65 13.05 -4.93
CA THR A 259 -19.21 11.85 -5.59
C THR A 259 -18.44 10.56 -5.28
N PHE A 260 -17.25 10.61 -4.68
CA PHE A 260 -16.51 9.39 -4.31
C PHE A 260 -17.10 8.73 -3.06
N PRO A 261 -17.67 7.52 -3.16
CA PRO A 261 -18.42 6.88 -2.07
C PRO A 261 -17.53 6.20 -1.02
N ALA A 262 -16.24 6.01 -1.31
CA ALA A 262 -15.30 5.34 -0.40
C ALA A 262 -14.47 6.36 0.41
N GLU A 263 -14.88 6.57 1.66
CA GLU A 263 -14.23 7.47 2.64
C GLU A 263 -12.72 7.19 2.82
N ARG A 264 -12.29 5.95 2.57
CA ARG A 264 -10.88 5.48 2.60
C ARG A 264 -10.01 6.12 1.51
N HIS A 265 -10.57 6.43 0.34
CA HIS A 265 -9.85 7.09 -0.77
C HIS A 265 -9.93 8.62 -0.70
N ARG A 266 -10.95 9.15 -0.03
CA ARG A 266 -11.16 10.60 0.12
C ARG A 266 -10.00 11.30 0.83
N ARG A 267 -9.33 10.68 1.81
CA ARG A 267 -8.22 11.34 2.55
C ARG A 267 -6.85 11.21 1.89
N ALA A 268 -6.58 10.10 1.19
CA ALA A 268 -5.41 10.01 0.31
C ALA A 268 -5.52 11.05 -0.82
N LEU A 269 -6.74 11.24 -1.33
CA LEU A 269 -7.06 12.35 -2.23
C LEU A 269 -7.01 13.71 -1.54
N GLU A 270 -7.34 13.87 -0.25
CA GLU A 270 -7.15 15.15 0.46
C GLU A 270 -5.68 15.55 0.54
N TRP A 271 -4.76 14.63 0.80
CA TRP A 271 -3.31 14.92 0.75
C TRP A 271 -2.83 15.25 -0.66
N LEU A 272 -3.31 14.52 -1.66
CA LEU A 272 -3.03 14.85 -3.06
C LEU A 272 -3.62 16.23 -3.40
N PHE A 273 -4.87 16.53 -3.07
CA PHE A 273 -5.56 17.77 -3.45
C PHE A 273 -5.26 18.99 -2.57
N LEU A 274 -4.73 18.84 -1.36
CA LEU A 274 -4.21 19.95 -0.54
C LEU A 274 -2.71 20.18 -0.78
N GLY A 275 -1.95 19.10 -0.99
CA GLY A 275 -0.53 19.19 -1.35
C GLY A 275 -0.32 19.72 -2.77
N TRP A 276 -1.20 19.39 -3.72
CA TRP A 276 -1.02 19.76 -5.12
C TRP A 276 -1.18 21.25 -5.42
N PRO A 277 -2.19 21.99 -4.90
CA PRO A 277 -2.27 23.43 -5.07
C PRO A 277 -1.10 24.14 -4.42
N ALA A 278 -0.61 23.65 -3.27
CA ALA A 278 0.57 24.18 -2.62
C ALA A 278 1.84 23.94 -3.48
N PHE A 279 2.00 22.75 -4.04
CA PHE A 279 3.11 22.41 -4.92
C PHE A 279 3.05 23.19 -6.25
N ALA A 280 1.86 23.32 -6.85
CA ALA A 280 1.63 24.09 -8.07
C ALA A 280 1.85 25.59 -7.82
N ALA A 281 1.43 26.14 -6.68
CA ALA A 281 1.72 27.51 -6.29
C ALA A 281 3.23 27.72 -6.08
N LEU A 282 3.93 26.78 -5.46
CA LEU A 282 5.38 26.86 -5.22
C LEU A 282 6.17 26.75 -6.53
N ALA A 283 5.77 25.86 -7.45
CA ALA A 283 6.32 25.76 -8.79
C ALA A 283 6.05 27.00 -9.64
N PHE A 284 4.84 27.57 -9.55
CA PHE A 284 4.49 28.84 -10.22
C PHE A 284 5.33 30.00 -9.68
N LEU A 285 5.49 30.11 -8.36
CA LEU A 285 6.35 31.12 -7.72
C LEU A 285 7.82 30.94 -8.10
N LEU A 286 8.32 29.70 -8.19
CA LEU A 286 9.67 29.39 -8.64
C LEU A 286 9.88 29.81 -10.10
N LEU A 287 8.94 29.50 -10.99
CA LEU A 287 8.97 29.93 -12.39
C LEU A 287 8.89 31.45 -12.52
N LEU A 288 8.10 32.11 -11.67
CA LEU A 288 8.04 33.58 -11.61
C LEU A 288 9.39 34.15 -11.15
N SER A 289 10.01 33.55 -10.13
CA SER A 289 11.32 34.01 -9.60
C SER A 289 12.46 33.83 -10.60
N LEU A 290 12.45 32.75 -11.38
CA LEU A 290 13.44 32.51 -12.45
C LEU A 290 13.28 33.54 -13.57
N ARG A 291 12.03 33.91 -13.90
CA ARG A 291 11.74 34.94 -14.90
C ARG A 291 12.10 36.35 -14.44
N THR A 292 11.89 36.67 -13.16
CA THR A 292 12.29 37.98 -12.61
C THR A 292 13.79 38.06 -12.32
N GLY A 293 14.48 36.92 -12.18
CA GLY A 293 15.93 36.84 -12.02
C GLY A 293 16.69 37.39 -13.23
N ASP A 294 16.18 37.16 -14.45
CA ASP A 294 16.75 37.70 -15.69
C ASP A 294 16.47 39.20 -15.89
N VAL A 295 15.59 39.81 -15.09
CA VAL A 295 15.26 41.25 -15.18
C VAL A 295 16.15 42.11 -14.27
N LEU A 296 16.95 41.50 -13.39
CA LEU A 296 17.88 42.21 -12.49
C LEU A 296 19.35 42.14 -12.91
N SER A 297 19.69 41.37 -13.95
CA SER A 297 20.96 41.50 -14.66
C SER A 297 20.81 42.55 -15.76
N ASP A 298 20.91 43.82 -15.38
CA ASP A 298 20.98 44.93 -16.33
C ASP A 298 22.30 44.79 -17.13
N PRO A 299 22.26 44.58 -18.47
CA PRO A 299 23.47 44.47 -19.28
C PRO A 299 24.26 45.79 -19.36
N ALA A 300 23.73 46.90 -18.81
CA ALA A 300 24.40 48.20 -18.81
C ALA A 300 25.64 48.29 -17.89
N ASP A 301 25.87 47.33 -16.98
CA ASP A 301 27.01 47.36 -16.04
C ASP A 301 28.25 46.56 -16.51
N GLU A 302 28.18 45.80 -17.60
CA GLU A 302 29.35 45.04 -18.11
C GLU A 302 30.28 45.85 -19.03
N GLU A 303 29.80 46.94 -19.64
CA GLU A 303 30.61 47.73 -20.58
C GLU A 303 31.60 48.71 -19.89
N GLY A 304 31.50 48.87 -18.55
CA GLY A 304 32.37 49.73 -17.75
C GLY A 304 33.59 49.05 -17.10
N ARG A 305 33.69 47.70 -17.09
CA ARG A 305 34.72 46.98 -16.31
C ARG A 305 35.99 46.59 -17.06
N ASN A 306 36.03 46.76 -18.39
CA ASN A 306 37.21 46.37 -19.18
C ASN A 306 38.26 47.50 -19.39
N GLY A 307 38.09 48.65 -18.74
CA GLY A 307 38.93 49.84 -18.99
C GLY A 307 40.08 50.13 -18.01
N ALA A 308 40.29 49.34 -16.94
CA ALA A 308 41.22 49.74 -15.86
C ALA A 308 42.14 48.61 -15.36
N ALA A 309 42.84 47.93 -16.26
CA ALA A 309 43.94 47.02 -15.89
C ALA A 309 45.23 47.39 -16.63
N HIS A 310 45.70 48.62 -16.40
CA HIS A 310 47.11 48.96 -16.61
C HIS A 310 47.94 48.50 -15.41
N ALA A 311 48.94 47.66 -15.70
CA ALA A 311 50.25 47.58 -15.08
C ALA A 311 50.34 47.62 -13.54
N ILE A 312 50.38 46.42 -12.92
CA ILE A 312 51.18 46.22 -11.70
C ILE A 312 52.10 45.01 -11.92
N ASP A 313 53.38 45.29 -11.74
CA ASP A 313 54.59 44.51 -11.93
C ASP A 313 54.65 43.24 -11.04
N PRO A 314 55.06 42.05 -11.54
CA PRO A 314 55.11 40.84 -10.74
C PRO A 314 56.51 40.61 -10.17
N VAL A 315 56.92 41.38 -9.16
CA VAL A 315 58.11 41.04 -8.36
C VAL A 315 57.88 41.37 -6.88
N ALA A 316 58.15 40.36 -6.05
CA ALA A 316 58.26 40.39 -4.58
C ALA A 316 56.95 40.49 -3.77
N ALA A 317 56.54 39.36 -3.18
CA ALA A 317 56.64 39.20 -1.72
C ALA A 317 56.13 37.82 -1.24
N VAL A 318 57.09 37.03 -0.74
CA VAL A 318 57.05 36.31 0.54
C VAL A 318 55.86 35.36 0.80
N ARG A 319 56.16 34.06 0.68
CA ARG A 319 55.45 32.97 1.38
C ARG A 319 55.74 33.00 2.88
N PRO A 320 54.73 32.84 3.75
CA PRO A 320 54.89 32.16 5.03
C PRO A 320 54.22 30.78 4.95
N GLY A 321 54.97 29.76 5.38
CA GLY A 321 54.54 28.37 5.37
C GLY A 321 53.42 28.07 6.37
N LEU A 322 52.60 27.09 6.00
CA LEU A 322 51.75 26.36 6.94
C LEU A 322 52.16 24.87 6.91
N PRO A 323 52.36 24.24 8.09
CA PRO A 323 52.88 22.90 8.20
C PRO A 323 51.84 21.83 7.84
N ARG A 324 52.29 20.82 7.08
CA ARG A 324 51.58 19.56 6.89
C ARG A 324 51.53 18.80 8.22
N ALA A 325 50.35 18.64 8.79
CA ALA A 325 50.11 17.68 9.86
C ALA A 325 49.95 16.28 9.23
N THR A 326 51.02 15.49 9.24
CA THR A 326 51.00 14.04 9.03
C THR A 326 50.99 13.37 10.40
N GLY A 327 49.81 13.02 10.91
CA GLY A 327 49.66 12.16 12.09
C GLY A 327 49.06 10.82 11.69
N PRO A 328 49.58 9.67 12.20
CA PRO A 328 49.03 8.36 11.90
C PRO A 328 47.70 8.12 12.63
N LEU A 329 46.78 7.41 11.94
CA LEU A 329 45.50 6.96 12.48
C LEU A 329 45.69 5.95 13.63
N PRO A 330 44.90 6.02 14.72
CA PRO A 330 44.91 5.02 15.78
C PRO A 330 44.26 3.69 15.34
N PRO A 331 44.71 2.53 15.87
CA PRO A 331 44.11 1.23 15.56
C PRO A 331 42.75 1.03 16.26
N PRO A 332 41.88 0.15 15.71
CA PRO A 332 40.58 -0.14 16.28
C PRO A 332 40.69 -0.95 17.58
N ALA A 333 39.87 -0.58 18.57
CA ALA A 333 39.75 -1.26 19.84
C ALA A 333 39.11 -2.65 19.67
N THR A 334 39.83 -3.70 20.06
CA THR A 334 39.29 -5.05 20.28
C THR A 334 38.79 -5.14 21.72
N GLY A 335 37.47 -5.24 21.88
CA GLY A 335 36.82 -5.60 23.14
C GLY A 335 36.74 -7.13 23.27
N GLN A 336 37.13 -7.63 24.44
CA GLN A 336 37.04 -9.02 24.89
C GLN A 336 35.60 -9.43 25.20
#